data_AF-E2SKL2-F1
#
_entry.id   AF-E2SKL2-F1
#
_cell.length_a   1.000
_cell.length_b   1.000
_cell.length_c   1.000
_cell.angle_alpha   90.00
_cell.angle_beta   90.00
_cell.angle_gamma   90.00
#
_symmetry.space_group_name_H-M   'P 1'
#
loop_
_entity.id
_entity.type
_entity.pdbx_description
1 polymer ?
#
loop_
_entity_poly.entity_id
_entity_poly.type
_entity_poly.pdbx_seq_one_letter_code
_entity_poly.pdbx_strand_id
1 'polypeptide(L)'
;MKSVKSMREQKQQRKSGIRHLRMILLLFMIFLIIYTVFSYFLVKLMLEDTRISFLPGFLLHAGIMLFWFLPVRMLWSCHRIGRLLFQLFSIMNIYTVYELISLFQVSITKDHAPLRLVFAALVIGKAVLVLYVAWQLQRDSQIICIWKRIAEPQEEAEPIISLPSNTRIPHDRRVDMRARNRIRACSLALLLYQYGMLVLLYLLLFLLRYYINDVQGMQFMQRTLLMASLFSALIWSLPVVSLFLYKQWSRWIIPVMWFMEGIRLLLTIPQLVDIFNTQNYQLISWAVLVVLELLRYVLLYRLLSYFLKDPFVRVYWLRNYHASIQEDQEL
;
A
#
# COMPACT_ATOMS: atom_id res chain seq x y z
N MET A 1 6.93 -42.85 12.72
CA MET A 1 6.07 -41.77 13.29
C MET A 1 6.72 -40.39 13.42
N LYS A 2 8.02 -40.25 13.78
CA LYS A 2 8.72 -38.94 13.86
C LYS A 2 8.90 -38.24 12.50
N SER A 3 9.14 -39.00 11.43
CA SER A 3 9.36 -38.49 10.05
C SER A 3 8.13 -37.81 9.42
N VAL A 4 6.92 -38.33 9.65
CA VAL A 4 5.69 -37.76 9.07
C VAL A 4 5.25 -36.47 9.77
N LYS A 5 5.44 -36.38 11.10
CA LYS A 5 5.18 -35.16 11.87
C LYS A 5 6.16 -34.04 11.46
N SER A 6 7.44 -34.34 11.35
CA SER A 6 8.45 -33.35 10.91
C SER A 6 8.18 -32.85 9.48
N MET A 7 7.71 -33.70 8.57
CA MET A 7 7.31 -33.29 7.22
C MET A 7 6.08 -32.37 7.20
N ARG A 8 5.05 -32.66 8.02
CA ARG A 8 3.84 -31.80 8.11
C ARG A 8 4.20 -30.44 8.69
N GLU A 9 5.04 -30.40 9.73
CA GLU A 9 5.55 -29.18 10.34
C GLU A 9 6.39 -28.36 9.35
N GLN A 10 7.28 -28.99 8.58
CA GLN A 10 8.04 -28.32 7.51
C GLN A 10 7.15 -27.78 6.38
N LYS A 11 6.13 -28.53 5.94
CA LYS A 11 5.16 -28.04 4.95
C LYS A 11 4.35 -26.85 5.47
N GLN A 12 4.00 -26.85 6.75
CA GLN A 12 3.27 -25.75 7.39
C GLN A 12 4.15 -24.52 7.60
N GLN A 13 5.41 -24.70 8.00
CA GLN A 13 6.42 -23.63 8.07
C GLN A 13 6.66 -23.03 6.67
N ARG A 14 6.80 -23.84 5.63
CA ARG A 14 6.93 -23.37 4.24
C ARG A 14 5.73 -22.54 3.78
N LYS A 15 4.50 -22.96 4.08
CA LYS A 15 3.29 -22.17 3.78
C LYS A 15 3.24 -20.86 4.56
N SER A 16 3.76 -20.82 5.78
CA SER A 16 3.90 -19.58 6.55
C SER A 16 4.94 -18.65 5.93
N GLY A 17 6.12 -19.17 5.60
CA GLY A 17 7.20 -18.44 4.93
C GLY A 17 6.77 -17.84 3.60
N ILE A 18 6.05 -18.59 2.76
CA ILE A 18 5.52 -18.08 1.48
C ILE A 18 4.55 -16.91 1.70
N ARG A 19 3.69 -16.98 2.72
CA ARG A 19 2.77 -15.87 3.05
C ARG A 19 3.55 -14.64 3.54
N HIS A 20 4.55 -14.85 4.39
CA HIS A 20 5.41 -13.78 4.89
C HIS A 20 6.20 -13.10 3.76
N LEU A 21 6.83 -13.89 2.89
CA LEU A 21 7.53 -13.41 1.70
C LEU A 21 6.62 -12.58 0.79
N ARG A 22 5.41 -13.08 0.49
CA ARG A 22 4.44 -12.35 -0.35
C ARG A 22 4.00 -11.02 0.26
N MET A 23 3.82 -10.97 1.58
CA MET A 23 3.51 -9.73 2.29
C MET A 23 4.65 -8.71 2.19
N ILE A 24 5.90 -9.14 2.40
CA ILE A 24 7.08 -8.27 2.25
C ILE A 24 7.19 -7.74 0.82
N LEU A 25 7.01 -8.61 -0.18
CA LEU A 25 7.06 -8.22 -1.59
C LEU A 25 5.96 -7.21 -1.96
N LEU A 26 4.73 -7.39 -1.47
CA LEU A 26 3.64 -6.44 -1.68
C LEU A 26 3.97 -5.08 -1.06
N LEU A 27 4.44 -5.06 0.19
CA LEU A 27 4.79 -3.83 0.88
C LEU A 27 5.94 -3.10 0.19
N PHE A 28 6.94 -3.85 -0.28
CA PHE A 28 8.05 -3.33 -1.09
C PHE A 28 7.59 -2.70 -2.40
N MET A 29 6.66 -3.35 -3.13
CA MET A 29 6.12 -2.81 -4.37
C MET A 29 5.29 -1.53 -4.14
N ILE A 30 4.45 -1.52 -3.10
CA ILE A 30 3.69 -0.33 -2.72
C ILE A 30 4.65 0.82 -2.40
N PHE A 31 5.70 0.55 -1.62
CA PHE A 31 6.73 1.54 -1.31
C PHE A 31 7.41 2.10 -2.57
N LEU A 32 7.82 1.25 -3.52
CA LEU A 32 8.45 1.71 -4.76
C LEU A 32 7.52 2.58 -5.60
N ILE A 33 6.23 2.24 -5.68
CA ILE A 33 5.24 3.05 -6.40
C ILE A 33 5.09 4.42 -5.72
N ILE A 34 4.89 4.45 -4.41
CA ILE A 34 4.76 5.70 -3.64
C ILE A 34 6.01 6.56 -3.79
N TYR A 35 7.19 5.97 -3.64
CA TYR A 35 8.46 6.64 -3.86
C TYR A 35 8.53 7.29 -5.25
N THR A 36 8.17 6.55 -6.31
CA THR A 36 8.26 7.07 -7.69
C THR A 36 7.38 8.30 -7.89
N VAL A 37 6.14 8.23 -7.40
CA VAL A 37 5.17 9.33 -7.51
C VAL A 37 5.63 10.54 -6.68
N PHE A 38 6.12 10.31 -5.47
CA PHE A 38 6.59 11.38 -4.60
C PHE A 38 7.90 12.01 -5.09
N SER A 39 8.84 11.21 -5.59
CA SER A 39 10.05 11.69 -6.26
C SER A 39 9.72 12.55 -7.47
N TYR A 40 8.76 12.13 -8.31
CA TYR A 40 8.31 12.92 -9.45
C TYR A 40 7.76 14.27 -9.01
N PHE A 41 6.88 14.26 -8.00
CA PHE A 41 6.27 15.47 -7.47
C PHE A 41 7.30 16.45 -6.91
N LEU A 42 8.26 15.96 -6.13
CA LEU A 42 9.36 16.78 -5.61
C LEU A 42 10.19 17.37 -6.73
N VAL A 43 10.62 16.57 -7.71
CA VAL A 43 11.42 17.03 -8.85
C VAL A 43 10.66 18.11 -9.64
N LYS A 44 9.36 17.92 -9.88
CA LYS A 44 8.50 18.93 -10.55
C LYS A 44 8.31 20.21 -9.73
N LEU A 45 8.35 20.13 -8.40
CA LEU A 45 8.33 21.30 -7.52
C LEU A 45 9.68 22.01 -7.46
N MET A 46 10.78 21.27 -7.59
CA MET A 46 12.15 21.82 -7.55
C MET A 46 12.58 22.45 -8.87
N LEU A 47 12.06 21.92 -9.99
CA LEU A 47 12.31 22.39 -11.34
C LEU A 47 10.98 22.96 -11.87
N GLU A 48 10.81 24.28 -11.76
CA GLU A 48 9.76 24.99 -12.53
C GLU A 48 9.83 24.59 -14.01
N ASP A 49 8.70 24.68 -14.73
CA ASP A 49 8.36 24.15 -16.07
C ASP A 49 9.40 24.40 -17.21
N THR A 50 10.56 25.02 -16.96
CA THR A 50 11.56 25.50 -17.93
C THR A 50 12.66 24.50 -18.33
N ARG A 51 12.86 23.37 -17.63
CA ARG A 51 13.92 22.40 -18.00
C ARG A 51 13.39 21.05 -18.51
N ILE A 52 12.92 21.07 -19.77
CA ILE A 52 12.48 19.91 -20.57
C ILE A 52 13.57 18.82 -20.68
N SER A 53 14.85 19.15 -20.48
CA SER A 53 15.98 18.22 -20.56
C SER A 53 16.08 17.21 -19.41
N PHE A 54 15.38 17.40 -18.29
CA PHE A 54 15.40 16.48 -17.15
C PHE A 54 14.32 15.38 -17.21
N LEU A 55 13.28 15.61 -18.02
CA LEU A 55 12.14 14.69 -18.19
C LEU A 55 12.53 13.32 -18.77
N PRO A 56 13.45 13.22 -19.77
CA PRO A 56 13.89 11.94 -20.30
C PRO A 56 14.64 11.09 -19.26
N GLY A 57 15.52 11.70 -18.45
CA GLY A 57 16.25 10.99 -17.39
C GLY A 57 15.33 10.45 -16.29
N PHE A 58 14.27 11.21 -15.97
CA PHE A 58 13.25 10.77 -15.02
C PHE A 58 12.33 9.67 -15.59
N LEU A 59 11.94 9.74 -16.86
CA LEU A 59 11.20 8.67 -17.54
C LEU A 59 12.03 7.39 -17.63
N LEU A 60 13.35 7.51 -17.82
CA LEU A 60 14.29 6.40 -17.78
C LEU A 60 14.34 5.78 -16.36
N HIS A 61 14.30 6.60 -15.31
CA HIS A 61 14.20 6.13 -13.92
C HIS A 61 12.87 5.43 -13.59
N ALA A 62 11.76 5.95 -14.09
CA ALA A 62 10.45 5.28 -14.01
C ALA A 62 10.45 3.97 -14.82
N GLY A 63 11.15 3.93 -15.95
CA GLY A 63 11.42 2.71 -16.72
C GLY A 63 12.27 1.69 -15.94
N ILE A 64 13.32 2.14 -15.26
CA ILE A 64 14.16 1.30 -14.38
C ILE A 64 13.34 0.71 -13.22
N MET A 65 12.32 1.43 -12.73
CA MET A 65 11.36 0.89 -11.76
C MET A 65 10.53 -0.27 -12.31
N LEU A 66 10.23 -0.33 -13.61
CA LEU A 66 9.55 -1.48 -14.21
C LEU A 66 10.42 -2.75 -14.15
N PHE A 67 11.74 -2.61 -14.15
CA PHE A 67 12.62 -3.77 -14.02
C PHE A 67 12.57 -4.41 -12.63
N TRP A 68 12.10 -3.72 -11.58
CA TRP A 68 11.89 -4.32 -10.25
C TRP A 68 10.74 -5.34 -10.23
N PHE A 69 9.83 -5.31 -11.21
CA PHE A 69 8.78 -6.32 -11.32
C PHE A 69 9.32 -7.71 -11.63
N LEU A 70 10.44 -7.82 -12.35
CA LEU A 70 11.08 -9.10 -12.69
C LEU A 70 11.55 -9.88 -11.45
N PRO A 71 12.44 -9.35 -10.59
CA PRO A 71 12.89 -10.06 -9.39
C PRO A 71 11.72 -10.31 -8.43
N VAL A 72 10.77 -9.37 -8.31
CA VAL A 72 9.58 -9.53 -7.46
C VAL A 72 8.67 -10.66 -7.96
N ARG A 73 8.40 -10.76 -9.26
CA ARG A 73 7.61 -11.85 -9.85
C ARG A 73 8.29 -13.21 -9.67
N MET A 74 9.62 -13.25 -9.84
CA MET A 74 10.38 -14.48 -9.63
C MET A 74 10.37 -14.93 -8.17
N LEU A 75 10.48 -13.99 -7.23
CA LEU A 75 10.35 -14.25 -5.79
C LEU A 75 8.93 -14.63 -5.38
N TRP A 76 7.91 -14.04 -6.00
CA TRP A 76 6.51 -14.43 -5.81
C TRP A 76 6.25 -15.89 -6.17
N SER A 77 6.91 -16.34 -7.23
CA SER A 77 6.92 -17.74 -7.72
C SER A 77 7.92 -18.62 -6.95
N CYS A 78 8.59 -18.08 -5.92
CA CYS A 78 9.56 -18.76 -5.07
C CYS A 78 10.78 -19.33 -5.82
N HIS A 79 11.17 -18.74 -6.96
CA HIS A 79 12.38 -19.15 -7.67
C HIS A 79 13.65 -18.70 -6.92
N ARG A 80 14.65 -19.58 -6.81
CA ARG A 80 15.94 -19.26 -6.16
C ARG A 80 16.69 -18.14 -6.89
N ILE A 81 16.58 -18.09 -8.22
CA ILE A 81 17.21 -17.08 -9.09
C ILE A 81 16.68 -15.68 -8.76
N GLY A 82 15.40 -15.56 -8.38
CA GLY A 82 14.79 -14.29 -7.99
C GLY A 82 15.49 -13.63 -6.79
N ARG A 83 16.08 -14.41 -5.87
CA ARG A 83 16.84 -13.86 -4.74
C ARG A 83 18.15 -13.22 -5.17
N LEU A 84 18.88 -13.87 -6.08
CA LEU A 84 20.13 -13.35 -6.62
C LEU A 84 19.90 -12.09 -7.44
N LEU A 85 18.86 -12.10 -8.28
CA LEU A 85 18.45 -10.92 -9.04
C LEU A 85 18.03 -9.78 -8.11
N PHE A 86 17.24 -10.05 -7.07
CA PHE A 86 16.84 -9.00 -6.12
C PHE A 86 18.06 -8.37 -5.41
N GLN A 87 19.09 -9.15 -5.10
CA GLN A 87 20.33 -8.64 -4.51
C GLN A 87 21.14 -7.80 -5.49
N LEU A 88 21.32 -8.28 -6.72
CA LEU A 88 22.02 -7.53 -7.77
C LEU A 88 21.33 -6.18 -8.02
N PHE A 89 20.01 -6.17 -8.13
CA PHE A 89 19.23 -4.95 -8.28
C PHE A 89 19.31 -4.02 -7.06
N SER A 90 19.40 -4.58 -5.85
CA SER A 90 19.57 -3.78 -4.62
C SER A 90 20.94 -3.11 -4.55
N ILE A 91 22.00 -3.78 -5.02
CA ILE A 91 23.34 -3.20 -5.13
C ILE A 91 23.38 -2.13 -6.22
N MET A 92 22.82 -2.41 -7.40
CA MET A 92 22.71 -1.42 -8.47
C MET A 92 21.91 -0.19 -8.05
N ASN A 93 20.92 -0.33 -7.16
CA ASN A 93 20.15 0.79 -6.64
C ASN A 93 20.99 1.78 -5.81
N ILE A 94 22.16 1.39 -5.29
CA ILE A 94 23.09 2.32 -4.64
C ILE A 94 23.59 3.37 -5.65
N TYR A 95 23.66 3.03 -6.93
CA TYR A 95 24.03 3.97 -8.00
C TYR A 95 23.05 5.17 -8.09
N THR A 96 21.79 4.99 -7.71
CA THR A 96 20.82 6.11 -7.69
C THR A 96 21.17 7.19 -6.65
N VAL A 97 21.99 6.86 -5.64
CA VAL A 97 22.54 7.84 -4.68
C VAL A 97 23.64 8.69 -5.33
N TYR A 98 24.36 8.15 -6.31
CA TYR A 98 25.35 8.92 -7.07
C TYR A 98 24.67 10.00 -7.93
N GLU A 99 23.52 9.70 -8.53
CA GLU A 99 22.73 10.68 -9.27
C GLU A 99 22.13 11.80 -8.39
N LEU A 100 21.96 11.55 -7.09
CA LEU A 100 21.60 12.61 -6.15
C LEU A 100 22.71 13.66 -6.05
N ILE A 101 23.98 13.25 -6.12
CA ILE A 101 25.14 14.15 -6.02
C ILE A 101 25.18 15.11 -7.22
N SER A 102 24.87 14.62 -8.42
CA SER A 102 24.80 15.49 -9.62
C SER A 102 23.64 16.49 -9.55
N LEU A 103 22.54 16.14 -8.89
CA LEU A 103 21.39 17.02 -8.69
C LEU A 103 21.69 18.15 -7.67
N PHE A 104 22.58 17.93 -6.72
CA PHE A 104 23.09 18.96 -5.80
C PHE A 104 24.06 19.96 -6.45
N GLN A 105 24.69 19.59 -7.57
CA GLN A 105 25.59 20.48 -8.32
C GLN A 105 24.85 21.50 -9.20
N VAL A 106 23.57 21.26 -9.52
CA VAL A 106 22.74 22.21 -10.28
C VAL A 106 22.37 23.40 -9.39
N SER A 107 22.58 24.63 -9.83
CA SER A 107 22.10 25.82 -9.10
C SER A 107 20.56 25.90 -9.20
N ILE A 108 19.89 25.86 -8.05
CA ILE A 108 18.46 26.15 -7.89
C ILE A 108 18.36 27.35 -6.95
N THR A 109 17.37 28.20 -7.18
CA THR A 109 17.00 29.36 -6.37
C THR A 109 16.89 29.00 -4.87
N LYS A 110 17.34 29.92 -3.99
CA LYS A 110 17.46 29.71 -2.54
C LYS A 110 16.16 29.25 -1.86
N ASP A 111 15.00 29.57 -2.45
CA ASP A 111 13.67 29.28 -1.91
C ASP A 111 13.29 27.78 -1.92
N HIS A 112 14.00 26.94 -2.68
CA HIS A 112 13.74 25.49 -2.76
C HIS A 112 14.76 24.62 -2.01
N ALA A 113 15.64 25.21 -1.18
CA ALA A 113 16.59 24.47 -0.34
C ALA A 113 15.98 23.38 0.58
N PRO A 114 14.81 23.56 1.23
CA PRO A 114 14.24 22.50 2.09
C PRO A 114 13.72 21.29 1.28
N LEU A 115 13.18 21.53 0.08
CA LEU A 115 12.69 20.47 -0.82
C LEU A 115 13.83 19.55 -1.28
N ARG A 116 15.05 20.08 -1.42
CA ARG A 116 16.27 19.31 -1.72
C ARG A 116 16.62 18.33 -0.61
N LEU A 117 16.55 18.78 0.64
CA LEU A 117 16.83 17.92 1.80
C LEU A 117 15.78 16.81 1.92
N VAL A 118 14.52 17.12 1.67
CA VAL A 118 13.43 16.12 1.65
C VAL A 118 13.66 15.10 0.52
N PHE A 119 14.02 15.55 -0.68
CA PHE A 119 14.34 14.65 -1.79
C PHE A 119 15.58 13.77 -1.51
N ALA A 120 16.63 14.35 -0.93
CA ALA A 120 17.83 13.63 -0.52
C ALA A 120 17.52 12.55 0.53
N ALA A 121 16.75 12.91 1.56
CA ALA A 121 16.29 11.98 2.58
C ALA A 121 15.44 10.85 1.99
N LEU A 122 14.61 11.15 0.98
CA LEU A 122 13.79 10.17 0.29
C LEU A 122 14.65 9.16 -0.51
N VAL A 123 15.63 9.64 -1.28
CA VAL A 123 16.54 8.79 -2.07
C VAL A 123 17.38 7.90 -1.14
N ILE A 124 17.95 8.47 -0.09
CA ILE A 124 18.74 7.73 0.91
C ILE A 124 17.85 6.72 1.64
N GLY A 125 16.65 7.14 2.06
CA GLY A 125 15.67 6.28 2.73
C GLY A 125 15.25 5.09 1.86
N LYS A 126 15.04 5.30 0.56
CA LYS A 126 14.82 4.21 -0.40
C LYS A 126 16.01 3.26 -0.46
N ALA A 127 17.23 3.76 -0.60
CA ALA A 127 18.42 2.93 -0.70
C ALA A 127 18.58 2.03 0.55
N VAL A 128 18.42 2.62 1.74
CA VAL A 128 18.47 1.89 3.02
C VAL A 128 17.37 0.82 3.09
N LEU A 129 16.13 1.16 2.71
CA LEU A 129 15.00 0.23 2.79
C LEU A 129 15.13 -0.93 1.80
N VAL A 130 15.59 -0.66 0.58
CA VAL A 130 15.87 -1.70 -0.43
C VAL A 130 16.93 -2.67 0.07
N LEU A 131 18.03 -2.15 0.64
CA LEU A 131 19.08 -2.97 1.23
C LEU A 131 18.60 -3.76 2.45
N TYR A 132 17.76 -3.15 3.29
CA TYR A 132 17.16 -3.82 4.44
C TYR A 132 16.27 -4.99 4.03
N VAL A 133 15.43 -4.81 3.00
CA VAL A 133 14.59 -5.90 2.46
C VAL A 133 15.44 -7.00 1.84
N ALA A 134 16.50 -6.64 1.11
CA ALA A 134 17.45 -7.62 0.56
C ALA A 134 18.15 -8.43 1.66
N TRP A 135 18.55 -7.78 2.75
CA TRP A 135 19.15 -8.39 3.93
C TRP A 135 18.17 -9.31 4.66
N GLN A 136 16.92 -8.87 4.87
CA GLN A 136 15.87 -9.69 5.47
C GLN A 136 15.60 -10.96 4.67
N LEU A 137 15.58 -10.86 3.33
CA LEU A 137 15.41 -12.02 2.45
C LEU A 137 16.50 -13.09 2.60
N GLN A 138 17.70 -12.70 3.05
CA GLN A 138 18.83 -13.60 3.28
C GLN A 138 18.85 -14.21 4.67
N ARG A 139 18.39 -13.48 5.70
CA ARG A 139 18.56 -13.86 7.11
C ARG A 139 17.32 -14.42 7.77
N ASP A 140 16.12 -14.09 7.26
CA ASP A 140 14.90 -14.57 7.87
C ASP A 140 14.75 -16.09 7.70
N SER A 141 14.89 -16.81 8.82
CA SER A 141 14.76 -18.26 8.90
C SER A 141 13.44 -18.80 8.32
N GLN A 142 12.35 -18.01 8.41
CA GLN A 142 11.04 -18.38 7.85
C GLN A 142 11.00 -18.26 6.33
N ILE A 143 11.80 -17.38 5.74
CA ILE A 143 11.88 -17.16 4.31
C ILE A 143 12.88 -18.16 3.70
N ILE A 144 14.03 -18.37 4.33
CA ILE A 144 15.06 -19.34 3.91
C ILE A 144 14.48 -20.76 3.83
N CYS A 145 13.57 -21.13 4.75
CA CYS A 145 12.98 -22.48 4.79
C CYS A 145 12.17 -22.82 3.52
N ILE A 146 11.77 -21.83 2.72
CA ILE A 146 11.08 -22.04 1.43
C ILE A 146 11.99 -22.75 0.43
N TRP A 147 13.30 -22.46 0.48
CA TRP A 147 14.29 -22.96 -0.47
C TRP A 147 15.19 -24.07 0.08
N LYS A 148 15.06 -24.44 1.36
CA LYS A 148 15.76 -25.61 1.91
C LYS A 148 15.13 -26.88 1.31
N ARG A 149 15.94 -27.78 0.72
CA ARG A 149 15.42 -29.04 0.15
C ARG A 149 14.74 -29.82 1.27
N ILE A 150 13.51 -30.25 1.03
CA ILE A 150 12.85 -31.26 1.85
C ILE A 150 13.62 -32.55 1.53
N ALA A 151 14.24 -33.16 2.54
CA ALA A 151 14.78 -34.51 2.37
C ALA A 151 13.60 -35.44 2.08
N GLU A 152 13.60 -36.09 0.92
CA GLU A 152 12.60 -37.09 0.55
C GLU A 152 12.74 -38.30 1.50
N PRO A 153 11.65 -38.85 2.06
CA PRO A 153 11.69 -40.15 2.70
C PRO A 153 11.67 -41.26 1.64
N GLN A 154 12.54 -42.26 1.82
CA GLN A 154 12.41 -43.58 1.18
C GLN A 154 11.03 -44.19 1.48
N GLU A 155 10.47 -44.85 0.46
CA GLU A 155 9.25 -45.64 0.50
C GLU A 155 9.35 -46.76 1.53
N GLU A 156 8.53 -46.72 2.59
CA GLU A 156 7.97 -47.93 3.21
C GLU A 156 6.52 -47.62 3.61
N ALA A 157 5.60 -48.29 2.94
CA ALA A 157 4.16 -48.21 3.18
C ALA A 157 3.77 -49.28 4.20
N GLU A 158 3.16 -48.90 5.33
CA GLU A 158 2.43 -49.82 6.20
C GLU A 158 1.31 -49.09 7.00
N PRO A 159 0.27 -49.82 7.46
CA PRO A 159 -1.12 -49.47 7.22
C PRO A 159 -1.77 -48.57 8.27
N ILE A 160 -2.90 -47.99 7.86
CA ILE A 160 -3.73 -47.07 8.64
C ILE A 160 -4.51 -47.87 9.69
N ILE A 161 -4.10 -47.76 10.96
CA ILE A 161 -4.94 -48.09 12.11
C ILE A 161 -5.64 -46.80 12.54
N SER A 162 -6.96 -46.79 12.42
CA SER A 162 -7.85 -45.73 12.89
C SER A 162 -8.33 -46.05 14.30
N LEU A 163 -8.38 -45.05 15.20
CA LEU A 163 -9.16 -45.04 16.45
C LEU A 163 -9.32 -43.58 16.93
N PRO A 164 -10.29 -43.27 17.80
CA PRO A 164 -11.53 -42.62 17.41
C PRO A 164 -11.53 -41.12 17.75
N SER A 165 -12.39 -40.42 17.00
CA SER A 165 -12.83 -39.06 17.27
C SER A 165 -13.41 -38.92 18.69
N ASN A 166 -12.71 -38.21 19.56
CA ASN A 166 -13.31 -37.69 20.78
C ASN A 166 -13.86 -36.28 20.51
N THR A 167 -15.18 -36.22 20.50
CA THR A 167 -16.08 -35.10 20.29
C THR A 167 -15.99 -34.07 21.42
N ARG A 168 -15.41 -32.90 21.12
CA ARG A 168 -15.85 -31.60 21.68
C ARG A 168 -15.83 -30.54 20.58
N ILE A 169 -17.01 -30.31 20.00
CA ILE A 169 -17.50 -29.12 19.26
C ILE A 169 -16.49 -28.43 18.31
N PRO A 170 -16.40 -28.84 17.02
CA PRO A 170 -15.49 -28.25 16.04
C PRO A 170 -16.13 -27.15 15.17
N HIS A 171 -16.97 -26.25 15.73
CA HIS A 171 -17.73 -25.31 14.90
C HIS A 171 -17.27 -23.83 14.86
N ASP A 172 -16.26 -23.41 15.62
CA ASP A 172 -15.97 -21.96 15.72
C ASP A 172 -14.61 -21.49 15.18
N ARG A 173 -13.54 -22.28 15.35
CA ARG A 173 -12.17 -21.83 15.04
C ARG A 173 -11.91 -21.58 13.54
N ARG A 174 -12.59 -22.32 12.65
CA ARG A 174 -12.45 -22.16 11.19
C ARG A 174 -13.16 -20.91 10.67
N VAL A 175 -14.29 -20.58 11.26
CA VAL A 175 -15.07 -19.37 10.93
C VAL A 175 -14.29 -18.14 11.38
N ASP A 176 -13.68 -18.19 12.55
CA ASP A 176 -12.81 -17.12 13.06
C ASP A 176 -11.60 -16.84 12.16
N MET A 177 -10.90 -17.89 11.73
CA MET A 177 -9.76 -17.72 10.81
C MET A 177 -10.20 -17.12 9.48
N ARG A 178 -11.38 -17.50 8.97
CA ARG A 178 -11.94 -16.92 7.74
C ARG A 178 -12.34 -15.46 7.94
N ALA A 179 -13.01 -15.12 9.03
CA ALA A 179 -13.39 -13.75 9.36
C ALA A 179 -12.17 -12.83 9.52
N ARG A 180 -11.15 -13.27 10.26
CA ARG A 180 -9.90 -12.52 10.44
C ARG A 180 -9.13 -12.30 9.12
N ASN A 181 -9.12 -13.31 8.24
CA ASN A 181 -8.50 -13.17 6.92
C ASN A 181 -9.31 -12.26 5.99
N ARG A 182 -10.65 -12.29 6.05
CA ARG A 182 -11.53 -11.41 5.29
C ARG A 182 -11.35 -9.94 5.72
N ILE A 183 -11.25 -9.68 7.02
CA ILE A 183 -11.00 -8.33 7.54
C ILE A 183 -9.63 -7.81 7.09
N ARG A 184 -8.58 -8.64 7.16
CA ARG A 184 -7.26 -8.26 6.61
C ARG A 184 -7.29 -8.00 5.11
N ALA A 185 -8.00 -8.82 4.35
CA ALA A 185 -8.15 -8.61 2.92
C ALA A 185 -8.87 -7.28 2.63
N CYS A 186 -9.89 -6.94 3.42
CA CYS A 186 -10.62 -5.69 3.27
C CYS A 186 -9.83 -4.47 3.74
N SER A 187 -9.06 -4.57 4.84
CA SER A 187 -8.17 -3.49 5.28
C SER A 187 -7.09 -3.22 4.24
N LEU A 188 -6.52 -4.27 3.64
CA LEU A 188 -5.58 -4.14 2.53
C LEU A 188 -6.24 -3.57 1.27
N ALA A 189 -7.48 -3.96 0.96
CA ALA A 189 -8.24 -3.42 -0.17
C ALA A 189 -8.57 -1.92 0.02
N LEU A 190 -8.94 -1.51 1.23
CA LEU A 190 -9.16 -0.10 1.59
C LEU A 190 -7.87 0.71 1.48
N LEU A 191 -6.75 0.17 1.97
CA LEU A 191 -5.43 0.79 1.83
C LEU A 191 -5.06 0.95 0.35
N LEU A 192 -5.16 -0.14 -0.42
CA LEU A 192 -4.85 -0.14 -1.85
C LEU A 192 -5.76 0.81 -2.62
N TYR A 193 -7.04 0.88 -2.27
CA TYR A 193 -7.98 1.83 -2.83
C TYR A 193 -7.53 3.27 -2.55
N GLN A 194 -7.19 3.58 -1.31
CA GLN A 194 -6.92 4.96 -0.91
C GLN A 194 -5.64 5.52 -1.54
N TYR A 195 -4.55 4.74 -1.51
CA TYR A 195 -3.30 5.15 -2.15
C TYR A 195 -3.34 4.96 -3.67
N GLY A 196 -4.01 3.91 -4.16
CA GLY A 196 -4.17 3.66 -5.59
C GLY A 196 -4.99 4.74 -6.28
N MET A 197 -6.10 5.18 -5.67
CA MET A 197 -6.91 6.29 -6.18
C MET A 197 -6.14 7.61 -6.17
N LEU A 198 -5.34 7.88 -5.15
CA LEU A 198 -4.48 9.06 -5.12
C LEU A 198 -3.56 9.11 -6.34
N VAL A 199 -2.89 8.00 -6.64
CA VAL A 199 -1.99 7.89 -7.81
C VAL A 199 -2.78 7.99 -9.12
N LEU A 200 -3.89 7.27 -9.23
CA LEU A 200 -4.68 7.18 -10.46
C LEU A 200 -5.34 8.53 -10.81
N LEU A 201 -5.93 9.22 -9.83
CA LEU A 201 -6.51 10.55 -10.01
C LEU A 201 -5.45 11.59 -10.36
N TYR A 202 -4.27 11.50 -9.74
CA TYR A 202 -3.16 12.40 -10.04
C TYR A 202 -2.64 12.21 -11.48
N LEU A 203 -2.48 10.96 -11.93
CA LEU A 203 -2.09 10.66 -13.33
C LEU A 203 -3.17 11.10 -14.31
N LEU A 204 -4.44 10.88 -13.98
CA LEU A 204 -5.56 11.31 -14.82
C LEU A 204 -5.59 12.83 -14.98
N LEU A 205 -5.42 13.59 -13.90
CA LEU A 205 -5.32 15.05 -13.96
C LEU A 205 -4.09 15.53 -14.74
N PHE A 206 -2.98 14.81 -14.65
CA PHE A 206 -1.80 15.10 -15.46
C PHE A 206 -2.07 14.94 -16.96
N LEU A 207 -2.80 13.88 -17.35
CA LEU A 207 -3.24 13.69 -18.74
C LEU A 207 -4.24 14.78 -19.14
N LEU A 208 -5.22 15.09 -18.30
CA LEU A 208 -6.22 16.13 -18.58
C LEU A 208 -5.60 17.53 -18.75
N ARG A 209 -4.52 17.84 -18.03
CA ARG A 209 -3.75 19.10 -18.22
C ARG A 209 -3.23 19.24 -19.67
N TYR A 210 -2.90 18.14 -20.34
CA TYR A 210 -2.39 18.19 -21.71
C TYR A 210 -3.49 18.52 -22.73
N TYR A 211 -4.75 18.15 -22.43
CA TYR A 211 -5.88 18.32 -23.35
C TYR A 211 -6.73 19.57 -23.05
N ILE A 212 -6.68 20.11 -21.83
CA ILE A 212 -7.48 21.27 -21.42
C ILE A 212 -6.65 22.54 -21.52
N ASN A 213 -7.15 23.55 -22.25
CA ASN A 213 -6.48 24.83 -22.52
C ASN A 213 -6.44 25.81 -21.31
N ASP A 214 -6.65 25.34 -20.08
CA ASP A 214 -6.63 26.12 -18.85
C ASP A 214 -5.51 25.62 -17.92
N VAL A 215 -4.27 26.01 -18.24
CA VAL A 215 -3.07 25.51 -17.55
C VAL A 215 -3.06 25.92 -16.07
N GLN A 216 -3.47 27.15 -15.75
CA GLN A 216 -3.48 27.68 -14.39
C GLN A 216 -4.59 27.04 -13.55
N GLY A 217 -5.81 26.95 -14.09
CA GLY A 217 -6.91 26.26 -13.43
C GLY A 217 -6.59 24.80 -13.17
N MET A 218 -6.07 24.07 -14.17
CA MET A 218 -5.71 22.66 -14.01
C MET A 218 -4.58 22.43 -13.01
N GLN A 219 -3.59 23.33 -12.91
CA GLN A 219 -2.56 23.27 -11.88
C GLN A 219 -3.14 23.45 -10.47
N PHE A 220 -4.04 24.42 -10.30
CA PHE A 220 -4.74 24.63 -9.04
C PHE A 220 -5.59 23.41 -8.66
N MET A 221 -6.43 22.92 -9.58
CA MET A 221 -7.26 21.73 -9.35
C MET A 221 -6.44 20.49 -9.01
N GLN A 222 -5.26 20.34 -9.64
CA GLN A 222 -4.34 19.25 -9.33
C GLN A 222 -3.80 19.33 -7.90
N ARG A 223 -3.42 20.52 -7.43
CA ARG A 223 -2.97 20.71 -6.05
C ARG A 223 -4.10 20.47 -5.06
N THR A 224 -5.30 21.00 -5.34
CA THR A 224 -6.48 20.84 -4.49
C THR A 224 -6.90 19.38 -4.37
N LEU A 225 -7.03 18.65 -5.48
CA LEU A 225 -7.42 17.24 -5.44
C LEU A 225 -6.34 16.37 -4.77
N LEU A 226 -5.06 16.67 -5.00
CA LEU A 226 -3.96 15.96 -4.35
C LEU A 226 -4.03 16.15 -2.83
N MET A 227 -4.16 17.40 -2.35
CA MET A 227 -4.28 17.68 -0.92
C MET A 227 -5.53 17.03 -0.30
N ALA A 228 -6.66 17.10 -1.00
CA ALA A 228 -7.89 16.45 -0.56
C ALA A 228 -7.73 14.92 -0.45
N SER A 229 -7.10 14.30 -1.45
CA SER A 229 -6.85 12.85 -1.45
C SER A 229 -5.83 12.43 -0.40
N LEU A 230 -4.79 13.22 -0.14
CA LEU A 230 -3.80 12.98 0.92
C LEU A 230 -4.45 13.06 2.31
N PHE A 231 -5.24 14.10 2.56
CA PHE A 231 -5.94 14.27 3.81
C PHE A 231 -6.91 13.11 4.06
N SER A 232 -7.69 12.75 3.04
CA SER A 232 -8.55 11.59 3.12
C SER A 232 -7.73 10.31 3.33
N ALA A 233 -6.58 10.15 2.69
CA ALA A 233 -5.71 9.00 2.90
C ALA A 233 -5.23 8.87 4.34
N LEU A 234 -4.89 10.00 4.96
CA LEU A 234 -4.51 10.08 6.35
C LEU A 234 -5.69 9.71 7.27
N ILE A 235 -6.87 10.32 7.08
CA ILE A 235 -8.08 10.02 7.87
C ILE A 235 -8.45 8.55 7.77
N TRP A 236 -8.49 8.01 6.55
CA TRP A 236 -8.90 6.62 6.29
C TRP A 236 -7.82 5.59 6.66
N SER A 237 -6.57 6.01 6.94
CA SER A 237 -5.56 5.12 7.49
C SER A 237 -5.91 4.63 8.92
N LEU A 238 -6.59 5.46 9.72
CA LEU A 238 -7.03 5.11 11.07
C LEU A 238 -8.02 3.92 11.11
N PRO A 239 -9.14 3.93 10.37
CA PRO A 239 -10.03 2.77 10.31
C PRO A 239 -9.31 1.55 9.74
N VAL A 240 -8.43 1.70 8.76
CA VAL A 240 -7.63 0.60 8.20
C VAL A 240 -6.73 -0.05 9.26
N VAL A 241 -5.97 0.75 10.02
CA VAL A 241 -5.11 0.24 11.10
C VAL A 241 -5.96 -0.39 12.21
N SER A 242 -7.08 0.22 12.58
CA SER A 242 -7.98 -0.33 13.61
C SER A 242 -8.57 -1.69 13.22
N LEU A 243 -8.93 -1.86 11.93
CA LEU A 243 -9.40 -3.11 11.35
C LEU A 243 -8.29 -4.16 11.31
N PHE A 244 -7.06 -3.75 10.95
CA PHE A 244 -5.91 -4.64 10.89
C PHE A 244 -5.49 -5.16 12.27
N LEU A 245 -5.56 -4.30 13.29
CA LEU A 245 -5.25 -4.63 14.70
C LEU A 245 -6.42 -5.32 15.43
N TYR A 246 -7.52 -5.60 14.73
CA TYR A 246 -8.69 -6.25 15.28
C TYR A 246 -9.30 -5.53 16.50
N LYS A 247 -9.30 -4.20 16.51
CA LYS A 247 -9.90 -3.41 17.59
C LYS A 247 -11.42 -3.35 17.45
N GLN A 248 -12.14 -3.45 18.56
CA GLN A 248 -13.61 -3.48 18.57
C GLN A 248 -14.23 -2.13 18.18
N TRP A 249 -13.53 -1.04 18.53
CA TRP A 249 -13.91 0.33 18.24
C TRP A 249 -13.86 0.66 16.74
N SER A 250 -13.30 -0.22 15.91
CA SER A 250 -13.27 -0.09 14.44
C SER A 250 -14.66 0.11 13.82
N ARG A 251 -15.72 -0.45 14.43
CA ARG A 251 -17.11 -0.25 13.99
C ARG A 251 -17.54 1.22 14.08
N TRP A 252 -17.11 1.93 15.11
CA TRP A 252 -17.48 3.33 15.37
C TRP A 252 -16.57 4.31 14.65
N ILE A 253 -15.31 3.94 14.41
CA ILE A 253 -14.36 4.78 13.67
C ILE A 253 -14.84 5.00 12.24
N ILE A 254 -15.38 3.99 11.55
CA ILE A 254 -15.83 4.11 10.16
C ILE A 254 -16.86 5.24 9.94
N PRO A 255 -18.00 5.30 10.68
CA PRO A 255 -18.95 6.41 10.53
C PRO A 255 -18.39 7.75 11.00
N VAL A 256 -17.54 7.78 12.04
CA VAL A 256 -16.87 9.01 12.49
C VAL A 256 -15.96 9.59 11.39
N MET A 257 -15.23 8.73 10.67
CA MET A 257 -14.37 9.18 9.56
C MET A 257 -15.19 9.71 8.38
N TRP A 258 -16.35 9.11 8.08
CA TRP A 258 -17.29 9.69 7.09
C TRP A 258 -17.79 11.08 7.51
N PHE A 259 -18.11 11.26 8.79
CA PHE A 259 -18.56 12.55 9.31
C PHE A 259 -17.46 13.62 9.21
N MET A 260 -16.23 13.28 9.60
CA MET A 260 -15.07 14.17 9.46
C MET A 260 -14.80 14.57 8.01
N GLU A 261 -14.90 13.61 7.08
CA GLU A 261 -14.75 13.87 5.66
C GLU A 261 -15.86 14.78 5.12
N GLY A 262 -17.09 14.63 5.63
CA GLY A 262 -18.22 15.52 5.34
C GLY A 262 -18.01 16.95 5.85
N ILE A 263 -17.55 17.13 7.10
CA ILE A 263 -17.20 18.44 7.65
C ILE A 263 -16.12 19.10 6.80
N ARG A 264 -15.07 18.37 6.45
CA ARG A 264 -14.00 18.88 5.58
C ARG A 264 -14.56 19.41 4.27
N LEU A 265 -15.43 18.65 3.60
CA LEU A 265 -16.06 19.09 2.35
C LEU A 265 -16.87 20.37 2.55
N LEU A 266 -17.71 20.43 3.59
CA LEU A 266 -18.51 21.61 3.91
C LEU A 266 -17.66 22.86 4.16
N LEU A 267 -16.48 22.71 4.77
CA LEU A 267 -15.55 23.82 5.00
C LEU A 267 -14.74 24.20 3.76
N THR A 268 -14.48 23.26 2.86
CA THR A 268 -13.63 23.48 1.67
C THR A 268 -14.43 24.05 0.49
N ILE A 269 -15.72 23.70 0.36
CA ILE A 269 -16.57 24.17 -0.74
C ILE A 269 -16.65 25.70 -0.83
N PRO A 270 -16.91 26.45 0.26
CA PRO A 270 -16.99 27.92 0.21
C PRO A 270 -15.67 28.54 -0.28
N GLN A 271 -14.54 28.05 0.24
CA GLN A 271 -13.21 28.52 -0.14
C GLN A 271 -12.92 28.28 -1.64
N LEU A 272 -13.35 27.14 -2.18
CA LEU A 272 -13.20 26.82 -3.60
C LEU A 272 -14.05 27.73 -4.48
N VAL A 273 -15.26 28.05 -4.06
CA VAL A 273 -16.17 28.95 -4.79
C VAL A 273 -15.59 30.37 -4.82
N ASP A 274 -15.06 30.86 -3.70
CA ASP A 274 -14.47 32.20 -3.61
C ASP A 274 -13.22 32.33 -4.49
N ILE A 275 -12.34 31.32 -4.48
CA ILE A 275 -11.13 31.30 -5.32
C ILE A 275 -11.50 31.21 -6.81
N PHE A 276 -12.54 30.45 -7.14
CA PHE A 276 -13.00 30.35 -8.53
C PHE A 276 -13.55 31.68 -9.05
N ASN A 277 -14.39 32.35 -8.26
CA ASN A 277 -14.98 33.65 -8.60
C ASN A 277 -13.93 34.76 -8.73
N THR A 278 -12.84 34.68 -7.96
CA THR A 278 -11.77 35.71 -7.99
C THR A 278 -10.73 35.48 -9.09
N GLN A 279 -10.50 34.24 -9.51
CA GLN A 279 -9.44 33.89 -10.49
C GLN A 279 -9.97 33.68 -11.92
N ASN A 280 -11.29 33.70 -12.16
CA ASN A 280 -11.91 33.50 -13.49
C ASN A 280 -11.43 32.22 -14.21
N TYR A 281 -11.32 31.10 -13.50
CA TYR A 281 -10.97 29.81 -14.13
C TYR A 281 -12.07 29.29 -15.06
N GLN A 282 -11.71 28.44 -16.02
CA GLN A 282 -12.70 27.86 -16.94
C GLN A 282 -13.63 26.87 -16.21
N LEU A 283 -14.90 26.86 -16.60
CA LEU A 283 -15.94 25.99 -16.03
C LEU A 283 -15.61 24.50 -16.20
N ILE A 284 -14.86 24.15 -17.25
CA ILE A 284 -14.37 22.80 -17.52
C ILE A 284 -13.44 22.31 -16.39
N SER A 285 -12.52 23.17 -15.90
CA SER A 285 -11.60 22.84 -14.81
C SER A 285 -12.35 22.53 -13.51
N TRP A 286 -13.42 23.28 -13.24
CA TRP A 286 -14.29 23.03 -12.09
C TRP A 286 -15.09 21.72 -12.22
N ALA A 287 -15.67 21.47 -13.40
CA ALA A 287 -16.40 20.24 -13.68
C ALA A 287 -15.50 19.00 -13.48
N VAL A 288 -14.24 19.06 -13.91
CA VAL A 288 -13.25 17.99 -13.68
C VAL A 288 -13.03 17.74 -12.20
N LEU A 289 -12.83 18.79 -11.38
CA LEU A 289 -12.65 18.62 -9.93
C LEU A 289 -13.85 17.93 -9.28
N VAL A 290 -15.06 18.42 -9.58
CA VAL A 290 -16.30 17.90 -9.00
C VAL A 290 -16.52 16.44 -9.39
N VAL A 291 -16.36 16.10 -10.68
CA VAL A 291 -16.53 14.73 -11.16
C VAL A 291 -15.52 13.77 -10.51
N LEU A 292 -14.26 14.19 -10.37
CA LEU A 292 -13.23 13.34 -9.77
C LEU A 292 -13.42 13.15 -8.26
N GLU A 293 -13.81 14.20 -7.52
CA GLU A 293 -14.17 14.05 -6.10
C GLU A 293 -15.41 13.16 -5.91
N LEU A 294 -16.46 13.35 -6.72
CA LEU A 294 -17.66 12.50 -6.67
C LEU A 294 -17.32 11.03 -6.95
N LEU A 295 -16.53 10.77 -8.00
CA LEU A 295 -16.07 9.43 -8.34
C LEU A 295 -15.34 8.78 -7.16
N ARG A 296 -14.46 9.54 -6.49
CA ARG A 296 -13.71 9.09 -5.32
C ARG A 296 -14.61 8.73 -4.15
N TYR A 297 -15.66 9.50 -3.89
CA TYR A 297 -16.58 9.16 -2.80
C TYR A 297 -17.50 8.00 -3.13
N VAL A 298 -18.00 7.92 -4.36
CA VAL A 298 -18.86 6.81 -4.82
C VAL A 298 -18.12 5.48 -4.74
N LEU A 299 -16.87 5.42 -5.21
CA LEU A 299 -16.08 4.20 -5.17
C LEU A 299 -15.73 3.78 -3.73
N LEU A 300 -15.39 4.74 -2.86
CA LEU A 300 -15.13 4.49 -1.44
C LEU A 300 -16.38 3.94 -0.75
N TYR A 301 -17.53 4.57 -0.98
CA TYR A 301 -18.81 4.11 -0.47
C TYR A 301 -19.15 2.70 -0.96
N ARG A 302 -18.95 2.42 -2.26
CA ARG A 302 -19.23 1.09 -2.84
C ARG A 302 -18.36 0.01 -2.20
N LEU A 303 -17.05 0.25 -2.07
CA LEU A 303 -16.11 -0.68 -1.45
C LEU A 303 -16.49 -0.94 0.02
N LEU A 304 -16.79 0.11 0.77
CA LEU A 304 -17.16 0.01 2.17
C LEU A 304 -18.53 -0.67 2.35
N SER A 305 -19.51 -0.39 1.48
CA SER A 305 -20.83 -1.03 1.52
C SER A 305 -20.74 -2.54 1.26
N TYR A 306 -19.86 -2.96 0.35
CA TYR A 306 -19.58 -4.37 0.10
C TYR A 306 -18.96 -5.04 1.34
N PHE A 307 -18.00 -4.36 1.98
CA PHE A 307 -17.38 -4.81 3.22
C PHE A 307 -18.37 -4.93 4.38
N LEU A 308 -19.17 -3.90 4.64
CA LEU A 308 -20.13 -3.88 5.75
C LEU A 308 -21.27 -4.90 5.57
N LYS A 309 -21.60 -5.25 4.32
CA LYS A 309 -22.61 -6.28 4.02
C LYS A 309 -22.08 -7.70 4.23
N ASP A 310 -20.76 -7.92 4.22
CA ASP A 310 -20.15 -9.24 4.38
C ASP A 310 -20.54 -9.88 5.73
N PRO A 311 -21.18 -11.07 5.74
CA PRO A 311 -21.60 -11.73 6.96
C PRO A 311 -20.44 -12.02 7.93
N PHE A 312 -19.22 -12.25 7.43
CA PHE A 312 -18.06 -12.55 8.27
C PHE A 312 -17.59 -11.34 9.09
N VAL A 313 -17.86 -10.13 8.62
CA VAL A 313 -17.51 -8.88 9.33
C VAL A 313 -18.47 -8.66 10.49
N ARG A 314 -19.77 -8.94 10.27
CA ARG A 314 -20.78 -8.89 11.34
C ARG A 314 -20.51 -9.90 12.44
N VAL A 315 -20.19 -11.14 12.08
CA VAL A 315 -19.82 -12.20 13.05
C VAL A 315 -18.61 -11.78 13.88
N TYR A 316 -17.60 -11.17 13.26
CA TYR A 316 -16.42 -10.68 13.96
C TYR A 316 -16.75 -9.60 15.00
N TRP A 317 -17.55 -8.58 14.63
CA TRP A 317 -17.90 -7.51 15.57
C TRP A 317 -18.83 -8.00 16.69
N LEU A 318 -19.77 -8.91 16.40
CA LEU A 318 -20.67 -9.48 17.40
C LEU A 318 -19.92 -10.34 18.43
N ARG A 319 -18.96 -11.15 17.98
CA ARG A 319 -18.20 -12.03 18.88
C ARG A 319 -17.24 -11.27 19.79
N ASN A 320 -16.57 -10.24 19.26
CA ASN A 320 -15.72 -9.38 20.07
C ASN A 320 -16.53 -8.63 21.15
N TYR A 321 -17.76 -8.20 20.84
CA TYR A 321 -18.66 -7.59 21.83
C TYR A 321 -19.01 -8.54 22.99
N HIS A 322 -19.25 -9.83 22.71
CA HIS A 322 -19.47 -10.82 23.77
C HIS A 322 -18.20 -11.11 24.58
N ALA A 323 -17.03 -11.12 23.95
CA ALA A 323 -15.76 -11.33 24.64
C ALA A 323 -15.41 -10.19 25.60
N SER A 324 -15.68 -8.93 25.24
CA SER A 324 -15.47 -7.78 26.15
C SER A 324 -16.43 -7.79 27.33
N ILE A 325 -17.69 -8.20 27.14
CA ILE A 325 -18.66 -8.31 28.24
C ILE A 325 -18.24 -9.40 29.23
N GLN A 326 -17.67 -10.50 28.75
CA GLN A 326 -17.12 -11.55 29.62
C GLN A 326 -15.88 -11.07 30.39
N GLU A 327 -14.96 -10.33 29.76
CA GLU A 327 -13.80 -9.74 30.46
C GLU A 327 -14.24 -8.72 31.51
N ASP A 328 -15.27 -7.91 31.25
CA ASP A 328 -15.81 -6.92 32.20
C ASP A 328 -16.64 -7.57 33.33
N GLN A 329 -17.07 -8.83 33.20
CA GLN A 329 -17.76 -9.59 34.25
C GLN A 329 -16.80 -10.43 35.12
N GLU A 330 -15.57 -10.67 34.65
CA GLU A 330 -14.53 -11.40 35.38
C GLU A 330 -13.59 -10.47 36.18
N LEU A 331 -13.74 -9.15 36.02
CA LEU A 331 -13.13 -8.08 36.82
C LEU A 331 -14.10 -7.57 37.88
#